data_AF-A0A1Y3APS9-F1
#
_entry.id   AF-A0A1Y3APS9-F1
#
_cell.length_a   1.000
_cell.length_b   1.000
_cell.length_c   1.000
_cell.angle_alpha   90.00
_cell.angle_beta   90.00
_cell.angle_gamma   90.00
#
_symmetry.space_group_name_H-M   'P 1'
#
loop_
_entity.id
_entity.type
_entity.pdbx_description
1 polymer ?
#
loop_
_entity_poly.entity_id
_entity_poly.type
_entity_poly.pdbx_seq_one_letter_code
_entity_poly.pdbx_strand_id
1 'polypeptide(L)'
;MTYSLTHVFRAIRQSMMYHQHHPDDAKSRPLFKELILSNSYWNELDDNLFRYIRFQRIIMIDMKSLIRLHSNVFNGTNNDISSYAFYELNSLRSIRIHSGHNDGLQRISAHSFDLAQPLSHPLTIDLRQNRLKLSTFEMDTFQQVNRPVNLDLSENNLTSLPQTIFERFLNTDAKNTIRLQTNPLHCNDCGIYWLLKDRQIYSAQIHDANCQTIDANLWRLDESTFRQCTMDKHYQPKLIFRNSAHSIHQKLLSSSMDTSSTKQRQQQHRHHYHDYLTFLFSSFIMILLI
;
A
#
# COMPACT_ATOMS: atom_id res chain seq x y z
N MET A 1 -29.49 -11.85 -1.15
CA MET A 1 -29.92 -11.50 0.23
C MET A 1 -29.06 -10.34 0.70
N THR A 2 -29.67 -9.17 0.90
CA THR A 2 -29.01 -7.94 1.33
C THR A 2 -28.92 -7.92 2.85
N TYR A 3 -27.72 -7.84 3.41
CA TYR A 3 -27.53 -7.68 4.85
C TYR A 3 -27.48 -6.19 5.19
N SER A 4 -28.51 -5.70 5.86
CA SER A 4 -28.52 -4.36 6.47
C SER A 4 -27.38 -4.22 7.50
N LEU A 5 -26.89 -2.99 7.71
CA LEU A 5 -25.98 -2.58 8.80
C LEU A 5 -26.31 -3.28 10.13
N THR A 6 -27.60 -3.48 10.43
CA THR A 6 -28.10 -4.16 11.64
C THR A 6 -27.62 -5.60 11.79
N HIS A 7 -27.36 -6.33 10.70
CA HIS A 7 -26.89 -7.72 10.73
C HIS A 7 -25.40 -7.81 11.03
N VAL A 8 -24.58 -6.90 10.50
CA VAL A 8 -23.16 -6.82 10.86
C VAL A 8 -23.00 -6.27 12.27
N PHE A 9 -23.76 -5.26 12.69
CA PHE A 9 -23.78 -4.84 14.09
C PHE A 9 -24.28 -5.94 15.03
N ARG A 10 -25.21 -6.82 14.60
CA ARG A 10 -25.58 -8.02 15.36
C ARG A 10 -24.47 -9.06 15.40
N ALA A 11 -23.77 -9.32 14.30
CA ALA A 11 -22.65 -10.26 14.26
C ALA A 11 -21.47 -9.75 15.11
N ILE A 12 -21.17 -8.45 15.04
CA ILE A 12 -20.22 -7.75 15.91
C ILE A 12 -20.68 -7.86 17.36
N ARG A 13 -21.94 -7.55 17.68
CA ARG A 13 -22.49 -7.65 19.04
C ARG A 13 -22.48 -9.08 19.58
N GLN A 14 -22.79 -10.08 18.77
CA GLN A 14 -22.75 -11.49 19.16
C GLN A 14 -21.30 -11.96 19.37
N SER A 15 -20.36 -11.55 18.51
CA SER A 15 -18.93 -11.81 18.70
C SER A 15 -18.39 -11.11 19.96
N MET A 16 -18.84 -9.88 20.24
CA MET A 16 -18.53 -9.15 21.48
C MET A 16 -19.03 -9.88 22.73
N MET A 17 -20.24 -10.47 22.69
CA MET A 17 -20.77 -11.25 23.82
C MET A 17 -20.02 -12.56 24.03
N TYR A 18 -19.57 -13.21 22.95
CA TYR A 18 -18.73 -14.42 23.05
C TYR A 18 -17.34 -14.12 23.64
N HIS A 19 -16.73 -12.99 23.22
CA HIS A 19 -15.40 -12.59 23.69
C HIS A 19 -15.36 -12.03 25.12
N GLN A 20 -16.47 -11.50 25.66
CA GLN A 20 -16.56 -11.14 27.08
C GLN A 20 -16.25 -12.31 28.02
N HIS A 21 -16.38 -13.54 27.55
CA HIS A 21 -16.05 -14.74 28.31
C HIS A 21 -14.66 -15.32 27.99
N HIS A 22 -13.97 -14.85 26.94
CA HIS A 22 -12.67 -15.37 26.47
C HIS A 22 -11.80 -14.25 25.87
N PRO A 23 -11.20 -13.37 26.70
CA PRO A 23 -10.62 -12.10 26.24
C PRO A 23 -9.29 -12.20 25.47
N ASP A 24 -8.53 -13.30 25.60
CA ASP A 24 -7.12 -13.34 25.15
C ASP A 24 -6.84 -14.25 23.94
N ASP A 25 -7.84 -14.95 23.38
CA ASP A 25 -7.58 -15.88 22.28
C ASP A 25 -7.91 -15.28 20.91
N ALA A 26 -6.89 -14.71 20.24
CA ALA A 26 -7.01 -14.19 18.88
C ALA A 26 -7.45 -15.27 17.86
N LYS A 27 -7.24 -16.57 18.13
CA LYS A 27 -7.70 -17.68 17.27
C LYS A 27 -9.20 -17.93 17.39
N SER A 28 -9.83 -17.50 18.49
CA SER A 28 -11.27 -17.68 18.72
C SER A 28 -12.16 -16.67 17.97
N ARG A 29 -11.56 -15.62 17.37
CA ARG A 29 -12.32 -14.63 16.59
C ARG A 29 -12.90 -15.26 15.31
N PRO A 30 -14.20 -15.06 15.03
CA PRO A 30 -14.81 -15.48 13.78
C PRO A 30 -14.06 -14.92 12.57
N LEU A 31 -13.72 -15.80 11.61
CA LEU A 31 -13.05 -15.44 10.36
C LEU A 31 -14.06 -15.48 9.21
N PHE A 32 -14.32 -14.34 8.60
CA PHE A 32 -15.13 -14.22 7.39
C PHE A 32 -14.22 -14.16 6.16
N LYS A 33 -14.73 -14.58 5.00
CA LYS A 33 -13.95 -14.53 3.75
C LYS A 33 -13.72 -13.10 3.30
N GLU A 34 -14.79 -12.30 3.27
CA GLU A 34 -14.73 -10.97 2.65
C GLU A 34 -15.60 -9.96 3.40
N LEU A 35 -15.07 -8.75 3.55
CA LEU A 35 -15.82 -7.55 3.95
C LEU A 35 -15.77 -6.53 2.82
N ILE A 36 -16.94 -6.14 2.31
CA ILE A 36 -17.05 -5.03 1.37
C ILE A 36 -17.57 -3.80 2.11
N LEU A 37 -16.74 -2.77 2.21
CA LEU A 37 -17.10 -1.46 2.75
C LEU A 37 -17.38 -0.51 1.59
N SER A 38 -18.56 0.10 1.58
CA SER A 38 -18.87 1.16 0.63
C SER A 38 -19.58 2.34 1.28
N ASN A 39 -18.91 3.49 1.31
CA ASN A 39 -19.44 4.71 1.90
C ASN A 39 -18.77 5.99 1.37
N SER A 40 -19.55 6.86 0.73
CA SER A 40 -19.06 8.13 0.19
C SER A 40 -18.75 9.23 1.22
N TYR A 41 -19.13 9.08 2.49
CA TYR A 41 -19.12 10.15 3.51
C TYR A 41 -18.15 9.93 4.67
N TRP A 42 -17.66 8.71 4.89
CA TRP A 42 -16.77 8.41 6.00
C TRP A 42 -15.41 9.06 5.77
N ASN A 43 -14.99 9.89 6.72
CA ASN A 43 -13.71 10.59 6.67
C ASN A 43 -12.57 9.78 7.28
N GLU A 44 -12.90 8.83 8.15
CA GLU A 44 -11.94 8.10 8.97
C GLU A 44 -12.48 6.70 9.30
N LEU A 45 -11.59 5.71 9.31
CA LEU A 45 -11.84 4.42 9.95
C LEU A 45 -10.95 4.36 11.20
N ASP A 46 -11.58 4.23 12.36
CA ASP A 46 -10.93 4.24 13.67
C ASP A 46 -10.29 2.90 14.03
N ASP A 47 -9.31 2.96 14.95
CA ASP A 47 -8.70 1.78 15.54
C ASP A 47 -9.77 0.83 16.11
N ASN A 48 -9.51 -0.48 16.02
CA ASN A 48 -10.35 -1.51 16.63
C ASN A 48 -11.77 -1.63 16.05
N LEU A 49 -12.07 -1.00 14.91
CA LEU A 49 -13.36 -1.13 14.22
C LEU A 49 -13.77 -2.60 14.02
N PHE A 50 -12.79 -3.47 13.75
CA PHE A 50 -12.99 -4.91 13.59
C PHE A 50 -12.35 -5.75 14.71
N ARG A 51 -12.12 -5.19 15.90
CA ARG A 51 -11.39 -5.90 16.98
C ARG A 51 -11.91 -7.30 17.29
N TYR A 52 -13.22 -7.52 17.19
CA TYR A 52 -13.87 -8.80 17.55
C TYR A 52 -14.10 -9.74 16.37
N ILE A 53 -13.69 -9.36 15.15
CA ILE A 53 -13.97 -10.13 13.93
C ILE A 53 -12.73 -10.13 13.02
N ARG A 54 -12.52 -11.22 12.29
CA ARG A 54 -11.44 -11.37 11.32
C ARG A 54 -12.00 -11.47 9.92
N PHE A 55 -11.25 -10.97 8.94
CA PHE A 55 -11.60 -11.07 7.52
C PHE A 55 -10.39 -11.57 6.72
N GLN A 56 -10.57 -12.51 5.81
CA GLN A 56 -9.48 -12.91 4.90
C GLN A 56 -9.17 -11.78 3.91
N ARG A 57 -10.20 -11.07 3.46
CA ARG A 57 -10.11 -9.97 2.50
C ARG A 57 -11.04 -8.81 2.89
N ILE A 58 -10.57 -7.59 2.71
CA ILE A 58 -11.38 -6.38 2.88
C ILE A 58 -11.29 -5.57 1.59
N ILE A 59 -12.45 -5.20 1.04
CA ILE A 59 -12.59 -4.40 -0.17
C ILE A 59 -13.28 -3.11 0.21
N MET A 60 -12.66 -1.98 -0.12
CA MET A 60 -13.23 -0.65 0.06
C MET A 60 -13.62 -0.09 -1.31
N ILE A 61 -14.90 0.24 -1.51
CA ILE A 61 -15.46 0.71 -2.78
C ILE A 61 -16.20 2.03 -2.55
N ASP A 62 -16.03 3.03 -3.43
CA ASP A 62 -16.75 4.32 -3.32
C ASP A 62 -16.51 5.06 -1.99
N MET A 63 -15.33 4.91 -1.40
CA MET A 63 -14.94 5.56 -0.13
C MET A 63 -14.38 6.97 -0.36
N LYS A 64 -15.15 7.81 -1.07
CA LYS A 64 -14.67 9.08 -1.64
C LYS A 64 -14.19 10.11 -0.63
N SER A 65 -14.77 10.13 0.56
CA SER A 65 -14.41 11.09 1.59
C SER A 65 -13.35 10.56 2.57
N LEU A 66 -12.89 9.31 2.41
CA LEU A 66 -11.99 8.70 3.38
C LEU A 66 -10.60 9.33 3.33
N ILE A 67 -10.20 9.95 4.44
CA ILE A 67 -8.94 10.69 4.61
C ILE A 67 -7.92 9.84 5.37
N ARG A 68 -8.36 9.08 6.38
CA ARG A 68 -7.48 8.39 7.33
C ARG A 68 -7.89 6.94 7.60
N LEU A 69 -6.91 6.05 7.55
CA LEU A 69 -7.01 4.67 8.03
C LEU A 69 -6.09 4.50 9.25
N HIS A 70 -6.66 4.13 10.40
CA HIS A 70 -5.92 3.94 11.65
C HIS A 70 -5.20 2.58 11.74
N SER A 71 -4.16 2.53 12.57
CA SER A 71 -3.22 1.41 12.78
C SER A 71 -3.87 0.03 12.89
N ASN A 72 -4.93 -0.06 13.70
CA ASN A 72 -5.57 -1.32 14.07
C ASN A 72 -6.94 -1.50 13.44
N VAL A 73 -7.28 -0.70 12.41
CA VAL A 73 -8.56 -0.81 11.69
C VAL A 73 -8.81 -2.25 11.26
N PHE A 74 -7.79 -2.93 10.73
CA PHE A 74 -7.87 -4.30 10.22
C PHE A 74 -7.25 -5.35 11.15
N ASN A 75 -7.16 -5.08 12.45
CA ASN A 75 -6.58 -6.04 13.40
C ASN A 75 -7.33 -7.38 13.35
N GLY A 76 -6.67 -8.40 12.78
CA GLY A 76 -7.22 -9.76 12.67
C GLY A 76 -7.41 -10.24 11.23
N THR A 77 -7.05 -9.48 10.22
CA THR A 77 -6.95 -9.98 8.84
C THR A 77 -5.72 -10.85 8.64
N ASN A 78 -5.55 -11.45 7.46
CA ASN A 78 -4.44 -12.35 7.09
C ASN A 78 -3.04 -11.70 7.10
N ASN A 79 -2.84 -10.56 7.78
CA ASN A 79 -1.57 -9.82 7.83
C ASN A 79 -1.01 -9.47 6.44
N ASP A 80 -1.91 -9.31 5.46
CA ASP A 80 -1.59 -9.06 4.06
C ASP A 80 -2.22 -7.74 3.59
N ILE A 81 -1.51 -7.01 2.74
CA ILE A 81 -2.06 -5.92 1.94
C ILE A 81 -2.25 -6.44 0.50
N SER A 82 -3.50 -6.53 0.06
CA SER A 82 -3.84 -7.02 -1.28
C SER A 82 -3.52 -6.01 -2.38
N SER A 83 -3.39 -6.48 -3.62
CA SER A 83 -3.29 -5.62 -4.81
C SER A 83 -4.49 -4.69 -4.88
N TYR A 84 -4.24 -3.44 -5.29
CA TYR A 84 -5.26 -2.40 -5.46
C TYR A 84 -6.09 -2.09 -4.20
N ALA A 85 -5.57 -2.39 -3.00
CA ALA A 85 -6.28 -2.20 -1.73
C ALA A 85 -6.77 -0.76 -1.50
N PHE A 86 -6.08 0.23 -2.09
CA PHE A 86 -6.38 1.65 -1.92
C PHE A 86 -6.73 2.36 -3.24
N TYR A 87 -6.99 1.62 -4.32
CA TYR A 87 -7.04 2.15 -5.70
C TYR A 87 -8.05 3.29 -5.91
N GLU A 88 -9.23 3.19 -5.30
CA GLU A 88 -10.32 4.18 -5.44
C GLU A 88 -10.31 5.26 -4.33
N LEU A 89 -9.31 5.25 -3.44
CA LEU A 89 -9.27 6.12 -2.25
C LEU A 89 -8.59 7.47 -2.54
N ASN A 90 -9.16 8.23 -3.47
CA ASN A 90 -8.55 9.45 -4.00
C ASN A 90 -8.38 10.58 -2.95
N SER A 91 -9.15 10.55 -1.85
CA SER A 91 -9.05 11.51 -0.75
C SER A 91 -8.07 11.08 0.34
N LEU A 92 -7.51 9.88 0.25
CA LEU A 92 -6.66 9.33 1.31
C LEU A 92 -5.42 10.21 1.50
N ARG A 93 -5.14 10.59 2.74
CA ARG A 93 -3.95 11.38 3.11
C ARG A 93 -3.01 10.58 4.01
N SER A 94 -3.54 9.62 4.75
CA SER A 94 -2.75 8.83 5.68
C SER A 94 -3.27 7.39 5.76
N ILE A 95 -2.34 6.46 5.57
CA ILE A 95 -2.46 5.05 5.88
C ILE A 95 -1.55 4.80 7.06
N ARG A 96 -2.10 4.31 8.17
CA ARG A 96 -1.31 3.74 9.25
C ARG A 96 -1.71 2.29 9.41
N ILE A 97 -0.75 1.39 9.31
CA ILE A 97 -0.97 -0.04 9.54
C ILE A 97 0.10 -0.47 10.52
N HIS A 98 -0.30 -0.81 11.74
CA HIS A 98 0.58 -1.41 12.75
C HIS A 98 -0.03 -2.75 13.13
N SER A 99 0.65 -3.85 12.81
CA SER A 99 0.18 -5.18 13.20
C SER A 99 0.50 -5.39 14.67
N GLY A 100 -0.52 -5.29 15.53
CA GLY A 100 -0.44 -5.70 16.94
C GLY A 100 -0.28 -7.21 17.15
N HIS A 101 -0.13 -8.00 16.07
CA HIS A 101 0.09 -9.45 16.14
C HIS A 101 1.57 -9.80 16.25
N ASN A 102 1.83 -10.96 16.85
CA ASN A 102 3.18 -11.51 16.91
C ASN A 102 3.78 -11.82 15.53
N ASP A 103 3.00 -11.84 14.46
CA ASP A 103 3.51 -12.21 13.14
C ASP A 103 3.79 -11.00 12.24
N GLY A 104 3.41 -9.77 12.62
CA GLY A 104 3.64 -8.59 11.77
C GLY A 104 2.83 -8.64 10.46
N LEU A 105 3.23 -7.88 9.43
CA LEU A 105 2.72 -8.02 8.06
C LEU A 105 3.54 -9.09 7.31
N GLN A 106 2.86 -10.01 6.65
CA GLN A 106 3.47 -11.14 5.93
C GLN A 106 3.71 -10.81 4.46
N ARG A 107 2.75 -10.14 3.81
CA ARG A 107 2.84 -9.82 2.38
C ARG A 107 2.21 -8.48 2.03
N ILE A 108 2.89 -7.73 1.18
CA ILE A 108 2.40 -6.51 0.55
C ILE A 108 2.43 -6.80 -0.95
N SER A 109 1.24 -6.93 -1.52
CA SER A 109 1.08 -7.39 -2.90
C SER A 109 1.51 -6.33 -3.91
N ALA A 110 1.82 -6.76 -5.14
CA ALA A 110 2.02 -5.89 -6.28
C ALA A 110 0.82 -4.94 -6.45
N HIS A 111 1.06 -3.70 -6.83
CA HIS A 111 0.02 -2.69 -7.04
C HIS A 111 -0.84 -2.36 -5.81
N SER A 112 -0.41 -2.73 -4.60
CA SER A 112 -1.20 -2.50 -3.38
C SER A 112 -1.46 -1.01 -3.10
N PHE A 113 -0.53 -0.14 -3.48
CA PHE A 113 -0.62 1.32 -3.31
C PHE A 113 -0.87 2.08 -4.61
N ASP A 114 -1.23 1.40 -5.69
CA ASP A 114 -1.62 2.05 -6.93
C ASP A 114 -2.91 2.86 -6.73
N LEU A 115 -3.02 4.01 -7.40
CA LEU A 115 -4.19 4.89 -7.34
C LEU A 115 -4.78 5.12 -8.72
N ALA A 116 -6.11 5.19 -8.79
CA ALA A 116 -6.87 5.32 -10.04
C ALA A 116 -6.52 6.58 -10.85
N GLN A 117 -6.07 7.64 -10.19
CA GLN A 117 -5.73 8.90 -10.83
C GLN A 117 -4.55 9.60 -10.13
N PRO A 118 -3.75 10.41 -10.86
CA PRO A 118 -2.74 11.25 -10.25
C PRO A 118 -3.30 12.30 -9.31
N LEU A 119 -2.59 12.53 -8.20
CA LEU A 119 -2.98 13.47 -7.16
C LEU A 119 -1.78 14.32 -6.73
N SER A 120 -2.02 15.60 -6.43
CA SER A 120 -0.94 16.54 -6.07
C SER A 120 -0.61 16.58 -4.58
N HIS A 121 -1.53 16.12 -3.73
CA HIS A 121 -1.37 16.15 -2.27
C HIS A 121 -0.57 14.93 -1.80
N PRO A 122 0.29 15.05 -0.77
CA PRO A 122 1.14 13.94 -0.33
C PRO A 122 0.33 12.87 0.41
N LEU A 123 0.72 11.60 0.27
CA LEU A 123 0.21 10.46 1.03
C LEU A 123 1.24 10.06 2.09
N THR A 124 0.83 9.93 3.34
CA THR A 124 1.68 9.34 4.39
C THR A 124 1.32 7.87 4.56
N ILE A 125 2.30 6.98 4.46
CA ILE A 125 2.14 5.54 4.68
C ILE A 125 3.04 5.15 5.84
N ASP A 126 2.44 4.85 6.98
CA ASP A 126 3.10 4.44 8.21
C ASP A 126 2.97 2.93 8.37
N LEU A 127 4.07 2.20 8.10
CA LEU A 127 4.18 0.76 8.24
C LEU A 127 5.17 0.37 9.34
N ARG A 128 5.36 1.23 10.35
CA ARG A 128 6.24 0.91 11.46
C ARG A 128 5.78 -0.31 12.25
N GLN A 129 6.71 -0.96 12.95
CA GLN A 129 6.39 -2.05 13.90
C GLN A 129 5.64 -3.23 13.26
N ASN A 130 5.95 -3.57 12.00
CA ASN A 130 5.31 -4.67 11.27
C ASN A 130 6.24 -5.86 10.99
N ARG A 131 7.47 -5.86 11.53
CA ARG A 131 8.48 -6.91 11.31
C ARG A 131 8.77 -7.16 9.82
N LEU A 132 8.63 -6.13 8.99
CA LEU A 132 8.80 -6.22 7.55
C LEU A 132 10.20 -6.71 7.20
N LYS A 133 10.28 -7.58 6.20
CA LYS A 133 11.51 -8.10 5.62
C LYS A 133 11.53 -7.80 4.11
N LEU A 134 12.65 -8.06 3.46
CA LEU A 134 12.81 -7.91 2.01
C LEU A 134 11.72 -8.67 1.23
N SER A 135 11.42 -9.90 1.65
CA SER A 135 10.43 -10.78 1.03
C SER A 135 8.98 -10.34 1.27
N THR A 136 8.73 -9.37 2.14
CA THR A 136 7.37 -8.90 2.42
C THR A 136 6.81 -8.10 1.26
N PHE A 137 7.66 -7.44 0.46
CA PHE A 137 7.23 -6.62 -0.66
C PHE A 137 7.28 -7.40 -1.97
N GLU A 138 6.16 -7.46 -2.69
CA GLU A 138 6.16 -7.92 -4.07
C GLU A 138 6.71 -6.82 -5.01
N MET A 139 7.18 -7.25 -6.18
CA MET A 139 7.55 -6.33 -7.26
C MET A 139 6.35 -5.42 -7.61
N ASP A 140 6.62 -4.20 -8.04
CA ASP A 140 5.56 -3.25 -8.46
C ASP A 140 4.59 -2.83 -7.34
N THR A 141 4.93 -3.04 -6.06
CA THR A 141 4.15 -2.54 -4.89
C THR A 141 3.77 -1.06 -5.00
N PHE A 142 4.67 -0.23 -5.52
CA PHE A 142 4.51 1.23 -5.64
C PHE A 142 4.50 1.70 -7.10
N GLN A 143 4.01 0.88 -8.03
CA GLN A 143 4.15 1.14 -9.46
C GLN A 143 3.43 2.40 -9.95
N GLN A 144 2.22 2.65 -9.46
CA GLN A 144 1.35 3.75 -9.91
C GLN A 144 0.76 4.52 -8.73
N VAL A 145 1.58 4.89 -7.74
CA VAL A 145 1.09 5.69 -6.61
C VAL A 145 0.67 7.11 -7.07
N ASN A 146 1.28 7.62 -8.14
CA ASN A 146 0.90 8.86 -8.86
C ASN A 146 0.73 10.12 -7.98
N ARG A 147 1.49 10.21 -6.88
CA ARG A 147 1.55 11.37 -5.98
C ARG A 147 2.77 11.26 -5.06
N PRO A 148 3.20 12.35 -4.40
CA PRO A 148 4.24 12.30 -3.38
C PRO A 148 3.85 11.37 -2.21
N VAL A 149 4.79 10.56 -1.74
CA VAL A 149 4.61 9.61 -0.64
C VAL A 149 5.67 9.79 0.43
N ASN A 150 5.24 9.92 1.67
CA ASN A 150 6.09 9.80 2.85
C ASN A 150 5.90 8.40 3.43
N LEU A 151 6.87 7.51 3.21
CA LEU A 151 6.84 6.13 3.66
C LEU A 151 7.66 5.96 4.94
N ASP A 152 7.04 5.48 6.00
CA ASP A 152 7.71 5.16 7.25
C ASP A 152 7.83 3.65 7.42
N LEU A 153 9.06 3.14 7.31
CA LEU A 153 9.42 1.73 7.49
C LEU A 153 10.21 1.52 8.79
N SER A 154 10.21 2.49 9.70
CA SER A 154 10.98 2.40 10.94
C SER A 154 10.52 1.23 11.82
N GLU A 155 11.38 0.75 12.71
CA GLU A 155 11.06 -0.31 13.67
C GLU A 155 10.59 -1.61 12.99
N ASN A 156 11.33 -2.05 11.97
CA ASN A 156 11.07 -3.29 11.23
C ASN A 156 12.33 -4.18 11.20
N ASN A 157 12.31 -5.25 10.40
CA ASN A 157 13.38 -6.23 10.28
C ASN A 157 14.07 -6.16 8.91
N LEU A 158 14.14 -4.96 8.31
CA LEU A 158 14.79 -4.77 7.02
C LEU A 158 16.31 -4.82 7.19
N THR A 159 16.95 -5.73 6.49
CA THR A 159 18.41 -5.80 6.41
C THR A 159 18.97 -5.01 5.23
N SER A 160 18.16 -4.71 4.21
CA SER A 160 18.49 -3.83 3.09
C SER A 160 17.21 -3.27 2.45
N LEU A 161 17.33 -2.54 1.34
CA LEU A 161 16.20 -2.12 0.51
C LEU A 161 16.32 -2.74 -0.89
N PRO A 162 15.35 -3.57 -1.34
CA PRO A 162 15.35 -4.14 -2.68
C PRO A 162 15.35 -3.03 -3.75
N GLN A 163 16.47 -2.91 -4.47
CA GLN A 163 16.65 -1.88 -5.51
C GLN A 163 15.50 -1.91 -6.52
N THR A 164 15.10 -3.09 -6.96
CA THR A 164 14.04 -3.30 -7.97
C THR A 164 12.69 -2.70 -7.60
N ILE A 165 12.43 -2.47 -6.31
CA ILE A 165 11.18 -1.87 -5.80
C ILE A 165 11.42 -0.40 -5.48
N PHE A 166 12.41 -0.12 -4.63
CA PHE A 166 12.57 1.20 -4.02
C PHE A 166 13.29 2.21 -4.93
N GLU A 167 14.12 1.78 -5.88
CA GLU A 167 14.72 2.70 -6.86
C GLU A 167 13.64 3.36 -7.72
N ARG A 168 12.69 2.57 -8.23
CA ARG A 168 11.56 3.08 -9.02
C ARG A 168 10.67 4.01 -8.20
N PHE A 169 10.33 3.61 -6.97
CA PHE A 169 9.55 4.45 -6.05
C PHE A 169 10.21 5.82 -5.83
N LEU A 170 11.51 5.86 -5.49
CA LEU A 170 12.22 7.11 -5.24
C LEU A 170 12.34 7.98 -6.50
N ASN A 171 12.58 7.36 -7.66
CA ASN A 171 12.72 8.06 -8.94
C ASN A 171 11.40 8.58 -9.53
N THR A 172 10.25 8.15 -9.01
CA THR A 172 8.93 8.58 -9.53
C THR A 172 8.59 10.02 -9.14
N ASP A 173 8.96 10.43 -7.93
CA ASP A 173 8.77 11.81 -7.46
C ASP A 173 9.88 12.15 -6.45
N ALA A 174 10.59 13.27 -6.66
CA ALA A 174 11.67 13.73 -5.78
C ALA A 174 11.21 14.07 -4.36
N LYS A 175 9.89 14.24 -4.13
CA LYS A 175 9.28 14.44 -2.82
C LYS A 175 8.99 13.13 -2.09
N ASN A 176 9.19 11.98 -2.73
CA ASN A 176 9.04 10.70 -2.04
C ASN A 176 10.11 10.57 -0.98
N THR A 177 9.72 10.16 0.22
CA THR A 177 10.65 9.93 1.34
C THR A 177 10.47 8.56 1.97
N ILE A 178 11.55 8.00 2.50
CA ILE A 178 11.58 6.75 3.27
C ILE A 178 12.28 7.00 4.61
N ARG A 179 11.66 6.63 5.73
CA ARG A 179 12.32 6.54 7.04
C ARG A 179 12.65 5.09 7.38
N LEU A 180 13.88 4.85 7.84
CA LEU A 180 14.41 3.51 8.12
C LEU A 180 14.88 3.33 9.57
N GLN A 181 14.53 4.24 10.48
CA GLN A 181 15.01 4.22 11.87
C GLN A 181 14.77 2.85 12.51
N THR A 182 15.73 2.34 13.29
CA THR A 182 15.59 1.07 14.02
C THR A 182 15.29 -0.12 13.10
N ASN A 183 16.00 -0.22 11.98
CA ASN A 183 16.08 -1.44 11.17
C ASN A 183 17.50 -2.06 11.26
N PRO A 184 17.63 -3.39 11.22
CA PRO A 184 18.91 -4.09 11.26
C PRO A 184 19.66 -4.02 9.92
N LEU A 185 19.92 -2.82 9.39
CA LEU A 185 20.52 -2.65 8.05
C LEU A 185 21.95 -3.24 8.01
N HIS A 186 22.20 -4.11 7.03
CA HIS A 186 23.49 -4.71 6.73
C HIS A 186 24.22 -3.85 5.68
N CYS A 187 25.19 -3.05 6.13
CA CYS A 187 25.94 -2.14 5.26
C CYS A 187 27.34 -2.65 4.91
N ASN A 188 27.42 -3.95 4.64
CA ASN A 188 28.64 -4.65 4.22
C ASN A 188 28.34 -5.68 3.11
N ASP A 189 27.13 -5.67 2.55
CA ASP A 189 26.72 -6.51 1.41
C ASP A 189 26.27 -5.65 0.21
N CYS A 190 26.07 -6.27 -0.94
CA CYS A 190 25.74 -5.56 -2.17
C CYS A 190 24.28 -5.13 -2.29
N GLY A 191 23.41 -5.55 -1.36
CA GLY A 191 21.98 -5.26 -1.39
C GLY A 191 21.67 -3.78 -1.16
N ILE A 192 22.48 -3.09 -0.36
CA ILE A 192 22.30 -1.65 -0.08
C ILE A 192 23.25 -0.74 -0.88
N TYR A 193 24.23 -1.33 -1.59
CA TYR A 193 25.30 -0.59 -2.26
C TYR A 193 24.78 0.45 -3.28
N TRP A 194 23.67 0.16 -3.96
CA TRP A 194 23.07 1.08 -4.94
C TRP A 194 22.72 2.45 -4.35
N LEU A 195 22.32 2.50 -3.08
CA LEU A 195 22.07 3.75 -2.37
C LEU A 195 23.35 4.55 -2.19
N LEU A 196 24.43 3.89 -1.77
CA LEU A 196 25.69 4.54 -1.51
C LEU A 196 26.35 5.06 -2.80
N LYS A 197 26.31 4.24 -3.86
CA LYS A 197 26.83 4.56 -5.19
C LYS A 197 26.18 5.81 -5.79
N ASP A 198 24.88 5.97 -5.57
CA ASP A 198 24.09 7.09 -6.07
C ASP A 198 23.63 8.02 -4.92
N ARG A 199 24.49 8.21 -3.90
CA ARG A 199 24.20 8.98 -2.67
C ARG A 199 23.64 10.38 -2.93
N GLN A 200 24.20 11.08 -3.91
CA GLN A 200 23.75 12.42 -4.32
C GLN A 200 22.30 12.45 -4.81
N ILE A 201 21.77 11.31 -5.25
CA ILE A 201 20.39 11.15 -5.70
C ILE A 201 19.48 10.86 -4.50
N TYR A 202 19.86 9.91 -3.65
CA TYR A 202 18.93 9.33 -2.66
C TYR A 202 19.02 9.88 -1.24
N SER A 203 20.12 10.55 -0.86
CA SER A 203 20.34 11.01 0.52
C SER A 203 19.30 12.03 1.02
N ALA A 204 18.67 12.79 0.13
CA ALA A 204 17.60 13.72 0.48
C ALA A 204 16.25 13.04 0.70
N GLN A 205 16.05 11.83 0.17
CA GLN A 205 14.78 11.10 0.22
C GLN A 205 14.79 10.00 1.28
N ILE A 206 15.94 9.48 1.67
CA ILE A 206 16.07 8.40 2.65
C ILE A 206 16.69 8.93 3.94
N HIS A 207 15.94 8.78 5.02
CA HIS A 207 16.28 9.27 6.34
C HIS A 207 16.52 8.12 7.32
N ASP A 208 17.35 8.39 8.33
CA ASP A 208 17.59 7.51 9.48
C ASP A 208 18.09 6.09 9.11
N ALA A 209 18.79 5.97 7.99
CA ALA A 209 19.44 4.75 7.52
C ALA A 209 20.72 4.46 8.33
N ASN A 210 20.57 3.86 9.51
CA ASN A 210 21.68 3.46 10.37
C ASN A 210 21.99 1.97 10.20
N CYS A 211 23.26 1.67 10.00
CA CYS A 211 23.78 0.33 9.75
C CYS A 211 24.04 -0.39 11.08
N GLN A 212 23.40 -1.55 11.29
CA GLN A 212 23.61 -2.35 12.49
C GLN A 212 24.99 -3.02 12.49
N THR A 213 25.46 -3.45 11.32
CA THR A 213 26.71 -4.23 11.21
C THR A 213 27.97 -3.46 11.59
N ILE A 214 27.93 -2.13 11.51
CA ILE A 214 29.09 -1.25 11.66
C ILE A 214 28.79 0.01 12.49
N ASP A 215 27.61 0.07 13.12
CA ASP A 215 27.13 1.17 13.97
C ASP A 215 27.40 2.58 13.39
N ALA A 216 27.00 2.78 12.14
CA ALA A 216 27.25 4.03 11.42
C ALA A 216 26.08 4.38 10.51
N ASN A 217 25.90 5.67 10.23
CA ASN A 217 24.94 6.11 9.24
C ASN A 217 25.39 5.74 7.83
N LEU A 218 24.51 5.16 7.01
CA LEU A 218 24.77 4.74 5.63
C LEU A 218 25.46 5.84 4.82
N TRP A 219 25.02 7.10 4.97
CA TRP A 219 25.51 8.23 4.19
C TRP A 219 26.89 8.73 4.62
N ARG A 220 27.47 8.17 5.68
CA ARG A 220 28.85 8.46 6.13
C ARG A 220 29.86 7.39 5.71
N LEU A 221 29.40 6.29 5.12
CA LEU A 221 30.28 5.21 4.69
C LEU A 221 31.08 5.60 3.46
N ASP A 222 32.28 5.03 3.37
CA ASP A 222 33.10 5.10 2.17
C ASP A 222 32.73 3.97 1.21
N GLU A 223 32.74 4.24 -0.10
CA GLU A 223 32.44 3.21 -1.12
C GLU A 223 33.40 2.03 -1.07
N SER A 224 34.61 2.21 -0.52
CA SER A 224 35.56 1.12 -0.30
C SER A 224 35.04 0.02 0.64
N THR A 225 34.04 0.32 1.47
CA THR A 225 33.31 -0.67 2.28
C THR A 225 32.61 -1.71 1.40
N PHE A 226 32.34 -1.38 0.13
CA PHE A 226 31.59 -2.18 -0.84
C PHE A 226 32.42 -2.58 -2.07
N ARG A 227 33.77 -2.60 -2.00
CA ARG A 227 34.63 -2.95 -3.15
C ARG A 227 34.21 -4.26 -3.84
N GLN A 228 33.80 -5.26 -3.07
CA GLN A 228 33.33 -6.54 -3.61
C GLN A 228 32.16 -6.39 -4.60
N CYS A 229 31.29 -5.40 -4.38
CA CYS A 229 30.11 -5.14 -5.21
C CYS A 229 30.45 -4.47 -6.54
N THR A 230 31.55 -3.70 -6.60
CA THR A 230 32.04 -3.13 -7.86
C THR A 230 32.68 -4.16 -8.78
N MET A 231 33.16 -5.27 -8.20
CA MET A 231 33.87 -6.33 -8.91
C MET A 231 32.95 -7.50 -9.29
N ASP A 232 31.75 -7.55 -8.73
CA ASP A 232 30.77 -8.59 -9.02
C ASP A 232 30.15 -8.37 -10.41
N LYS A 233 30.48 -9.26 -11.36
CA LYS A 233 29.93 -9.26 -12.72
C LYS A 233 28.44 -9.63 -12.77
N HIS A 234 27.91 -10.22 -11.70
CA HIS A 234 26.49 -10.55 -11.55
C HIS A 234 25.70 -9.46 -10.85
N TYR A 235 26.37 -8.45 -10.27
CA TYR A 235 25.70 -7.25 -9.80
C TYR A 235 25.11 -6.53 -11.03
N GLN A 236 23.79 -6.46 -11.10
CA GLN A 236 23.03 -5.76 -12.15
C GLN A 236 22.47 -4.46 -11.56
N PRO A 237 23.28 -3.39 -11.37
CA PRO A 237 22.72 -2.10 -11.04
C PRO A 237 22.08 -1.52 -12.31
N LYS A 238 20.81 -1.13 -12.18
CA LYS A 238 19.94 -0.49 -13.19
C LYS A 238 19.09 -1.46 -14.03
N LEU A 239 17.85 -1.67 -13.58
CA LEU A 239 16.74 -1.73 -14.53
C LEU A 239 16.03 -0.37 -14.52
N ILE A 240 16.59 0.54 -15.32
CA ILE A 240 15.89 1.73 -15.79
C ILE A 240 14.75 1.24 -16.70
N PHE A 241 13.55 1.14 -16.15
CA PHE A 241 12.36 1.45 -16.93
C PHE A 241 11.98 2.89 -16.63
N ARG A 242 12.69 3.84 -17.25
CA ARG A 242 12.09 5.13 -17.55
C ARG A 242 10.94 4.80 -18.50
N ASN A 243 9.72 4.77 -18.00
CA ASN A 243 8.55 4.76 -18.86
C ASN A 243 8.55 6.08 -19.65
N SER A 244 9.09 6.03 -20.86
CA SER A 244 9.00 7.05 -21.91
C SER A 244 7.54 7.44 -22.23
N ALA A 245 6.56 6.69 -21.70
CA ALA A 245 5.13 6.93 -21.88
C ALA A 245 4.63 8.22 -21.21
N HIS A 246 5.27 8.71 -20.13
CA HIS A 246 4.76 9.90 -19.44
C HIS A 246 5.06 11.22 -20.17
N SER A 247 6.02 11.24 -21.12
CA SER A 247 6.31 12.41 -21.96
C SER A 247 5.44 12.50 -23.22
N ILE A 248 4.82 11.41 -23.65
CA ILE A 248 4.02 11.38 -24.89
C ILE A 248 2.59 11.85 -24.62
N HIS A 249 2.04 11.58 -23.42
CA HIS A 249 0.67 11.97 -23.10
C HIS A 249 0.48 13.49 -22.94
N GLN A 250 1.51 14.23 -22.50
CA GLN A 250 1.47 15.71 -22.44
C GLN A 250 1.60 16.37 -23.82
N LYS A 251 2.32 15.74 -24.77
CA LYS A 251 2.43 16.26 -26.15
C LYS A 251 1.15 16.05 -26.96
N LEU A 252 0.40 14.97 -26.70
CA LEU A 252 -0.85 14.66 -27.41
C LEU A 252 -2.07 15.45 -26.88
N LEU A 253 -2.04 15.90 -25.62
CA LEU A 253 -3.08 16.75 -25.05
C LEU A 253 -2.94 18.22 -25.47
N SER A 254 -1.73 18.69 -25.82
CA SER A 254 -1.53 20.03 -26.40
C SER A 254 -1.81 20.11 -27.91
N SER A 255 -1.93 18.98 -28.61
CA SER A 255 -2.13 18.93 -30.06
C SER A 255 -3.55 18.54 -30.50
N SER A 256 -4.48 18.34 -29.56
CA SER A 256 -5.85 17.88 -29.85
C SER A 256 -6.96 18.88 -29.50
N MET A 257 -6.62 20.11 -29.10
CA MET A 257 -7.54 21.24 -29.13
C MET A 257 -7.46 21.94 -30.50
N ASP A 258 -7.88 21.25 -31.55
CA ASP A 258 -8.44 21.89 -32.73
C ASP A 258 -9.23 20.87 -33.55
N THR A 259 -10.39 21.32 -34.02
CA THR A 259 -11.38 20.67 -34.89
C THR A 259 -12.54 19.91 -34.23
N SER A 260 -13.69 20.59 -34.32
CA SER A 260 -15.05 20.13 -34.05
C SER A 260 -15.61 19.19 -35.12
N SER A 261 -16.66 18.45 -34.73
CA SER A 261 -17.84 18.09 -35.54
C SER A 261 -17.74 16.90 -36.50
N THR A 262 -18.36 15.75 -36.17
CA THR A 262 -19.68 15.33 -36.73
C THR A 262 -20.18 13.94 -36.23
N LYS A 263 -21.50 13.93 -35.99
CA LYS A 263 -22.56 12.90 -35.88
C LYS A 263 -22.31 11.38 -36.13
N GLN A 264 -22.89 10.60 -35.20
CA GLN A 264 -23.80 9.43 -35.33
C GLN A 264 -23.44 8.23 -36.23
N ARG A 265 -23.39 7.01 -35.66
CA ARG A 265 -24.52 6.05 -35.59
C ARG A 265 -24.14 4.75 -34.85
N GLN A 266 -25.16 4.17 -34.23
CA GLN A 266 -25.19 2.92 -33.48
C GLN A 266 -24.89 1.68 -34.33
N GLN A 267 -24.31 0.65 -33.73
CA GLN A 267 -24.82 -0.71 -33.88
C GLN A 267 -24.49 -1.60 -32.67
N GLN A 268 -25.55 -2.19 -32.14
CA GLN A 268 -25.58 -3.17 -31.05
C GLN A 268 -24.92 -4.48 -31.47
N HIS A 269 -24.19 -5.12 -30.56
CA HIS A 269 -24.20 -6.57 -30.45
C HIS A 269 -24.28 -6.99 -28.98
N ARG A 270 -25.37 -7.68 -28.65
CA ARG A 270 -25.63 -8.39 -27.39
C ARG A 270 -24.62 -9.52 -27.22
N HIS A 271 -24.10 -9.71 -26.00
CA HIS A 271 -23.82 -11.03 -25.44
C HIS A 271 -24.15 -11.07 -23.94
N HIS A 272 -24.45 -12.28 -23.49
CA HIS A 272 -25.34 -12.63 -22.38
C HIS A 272 -24.88 -12.25 -20.95
N TYR A 273 -25.92 -12.09 -20.13
CA TYR A 273 -25.99 -11.81 -18.71
C TYR A 273 -25.16 -12.72 -17.78
N HIS A 274 -24.56 -12.11 -16.76
CA HIS A 274 -24.68 -12.60 -15.37
C HIS A 274 -25.39 -11.50 -14.56
N ASP A 275 -26.57 -11.83 -14.05
CA ASP A 275 -27.44 -10.94 -13.29
C ASP A 275 -26.81 -10.49 -11.96
N TYR A 276 -26.57 -9.18 -11.81
CA TYR A 276 -26.42 -8.53 -10.51
C TYR A 276 -27.60 -7.59 -10.31
N LEU A 277 -28.48 -7.95 -9.38
CA LEU A 277 -29.55 -7.04 -8.92
C LEU A 277 -28.93 -5.95 -8.03
N THR A 278 -28.65 -4.80 -8.65
CA THR A 278 -28.33 -3.55 -7.97
C THR A 278 -29.61 -2.73 -7.84
N PHE A 279 -30.11 -2.57 -6.61
CA PHE A 279 -31.08 -1.52 -6.31
C PHE A 279 -30.35 -0.32 -5.75
N LEU A 280 -30.35 0.76 -6.52
CA LEU A 280 -29.97 2.10 -6.07
C LEU A 280 -31.07 2.64 -5.16
N PHE A 281 -30.82 2.62 -3.86
CA PHE A 281 -31.39 3.60 -2.95
C PHE A 281 -30.25 4.24 -2.16
N SER A 282 -30.37 5.55 -1.97
CA SER A 282 -29.35 6.41 -1.39
C SER A 282 -28.73 5.82 -0.12
N SER A 283 -27.40 5.74 -0.15
CA SER A 283 -26.50 5.58 0.99
C SER A 283 -26.47 4.16 1.59
N PHE A 284 -25.29 3.53 1.48
CA PHE A 284 -24.82 2.30 2.15
C PHE A 284 -25.14 0.97 1.47
N ILE A 285 -24.08 0.28 1.03
CA ILE A 285 -24.08 -1.17 0.75
C ILE A 285 -22.91 -1.79 1.54
N MET A 286 -23.21 -2.77 2.38
CA MET A 286 -22.23 -3.65 3.02
C MET A 286 -22.70 -5.08 2.80
N ILE A 287 -21.88 -5.90 2.15
CA ILE A 287 -22.20 -7.30 1.84
C ILE A 287 -21.22 -8.18 2.62
N LEU A 288 -21.76 -9.11 3.40
CA LEU A 288 -21.01 -10.16 4.09
C LEU A 288 -21.26 -11.48 3.37
N LEU A 289 -20.20 -12.09 2.83
CA LEU A 289 -20.25 -13.41 2.21
C LEU A 289 -19.70 -14.43 3.22
N ILE A 290 -20.53 -15.42 3.57
CA ILE A 290 -20.20 -16.55 4.45
C ILE A 290 -19.48 -17.65 3.63
#